data_AF-A0A523HQJ6-F1
#
_entry.id   AF-A0A523HQJ6-F1
#
_cell.length_a   1.000
_cell.length_b   1.000
_cell.length_c   1.000
_cell.angle_alpha   90.00
_cell.angle_beta   90.00
_cell.angle_gamma   90.00
#
_symmetry.space_group_name_H-M   'P 1'
#
loop_
_entity.id
_entity.type
_entity.pdbx_description
1 polymer ?
#
loop_
_entity_poly.entity_id
_entity_poly.type
_entity_poly.pdbx_seq_one_letter_code
_entity_poly.pdbx_strand_id
1 'polypeptide(L)'
;MARKLTFILVPLALVAYLVYSWVSSLPEVSPLSDPDVEVTSKNGEELFWGRGRCHVCHRIGERGYALRGPNLGDSKDGAIIPLRAQQRALQLGLTGGTDYLIQCVIQPGAFVVPGYSNEMPEVYKAPISLFPSEITAVIYYLKSLDGHTSSVPDIHLPLQLMSAFESPAQPEFRVRGDVATGRDLFFDSAGPAACASCHVGLDAEGDPRSSAIGPDLTSVAAIRTARYLYDKIVNPDSNV
;
A
#
# COMPACT_ATOMS: atom_id res chain seq x y z
N MET A 1 0.82 40.25 -51.72
CA MET A 1 1.27 39.71 -50.42
C MET A 1 0.14 39.13 -49.57
N ALA A 2 -1.01 39.82 -49.44
CA ALA A 2 -2.14 39.36 -48.61
C ALA A 2 -2.61 37.92 -48.87
N ARG A 3 -2.72 37.50 -50.14
CA ARG A 3 -3.23 36.18 -50.54
C ARG A 3 -2.33 35.01 -50.09
N LYS A 4 -1.00 35.21 -50.04
CA LYS A 4 -0.04 34.17 -49.56
C LYS A 4 -0.07 34.02 -48.03
N LEU A 5 -0.40 35.10 -47.31
CA LEU A 5 -0.53 35.07 -45.85
C LEU A 5 -1.79 34.30 -45.43
N THR A 6 -2.89 34.42 -46.19
CA THR A 6 -4.13 33.67 -45.97
C THR A 6 -3.97 32.16 -46.18
N PHE A 7 -3.17 31.74 -47.17
CA PHE A 7 -2.92 30.31 -47.44
C PHE A 7 -2.11 29.59 -46.35
N ILE A 8 -1.41 30.33 -45.49
CA ILE A 8 -0.61 29.76 -44.38
C ILE A 8 -1.39 29.82 -43.07
N LEU A 9 -2.16 30.88 -42.83
CA LEU A 9 -2.91 31.06 -41.58
C LEU A 9 -4.10 30.11 -41.44
N VAL A 10 -4.78 29.76 -42.54
CA VAL A 10 -5.92 28.83 -42.52
C VAL A 10 -5.52 27.40 -42.11
N PRO A 11 -4.49 26.76 -42.69
CA PRO A 11 -4.08 25.43 -42.26
C PRO A 11 -3.49 25.44 -40.84
N LEU A 12 -2.81 26.52 -40.44
CA LEU A 12 -2.30 26.65 -39.07
C LEU A 12 -3.44 26.75 -38.04
N ALA A 13 -4.49 27.52 -38.34
CA ALA A 13 -5.68 27.60 -37.52
C ALA A 13 -6.45 26.27 -37.47
N LEU A 14 -6.50 25.54 -38.59
CA LEU A 14 -7.10 24.21 -38.65
C LEU A 14 -6.32 23.21 -37.78
N VAL A 15 -4.99 23.19 -37.88
CA VAL A 15 -4.14 22.33 -37.04
C VAL A 15 -4.29 22.70 -35.56
N ALA A 16 -4.29 24.00 -35.22
CA ALA A 16 -4.51 24.44 -33.85
C ALA A 16 -5.89 24.03 -33.32
N TYR A 17 -6.94 24.14 -34.15
CA TYR A 17 -8.29 23.69 -33.81
C TYR A 17 -8.38 22.18 -33.64
N LEU A 18 -7.73 21.40 -34.51
CA LEU A 18 -7.70 19.93 -34.40
C LEU A 18 -6.91 19.47 -33.18
N VAL A 19 -5.79 20.11 -32.87
CA VAL A 19 -5.02 19.85 -31.64
C VAL A 19 -5.84 20.22 -30.41
N TYR A 20 -6.48 21.41 -30.41
CA TYR A 20 -7.35 21.82 -29.31
C TYR A 20 -8.52 20.84 -29.12
N SER A 21 -9.22 20.47 -30.20
CA SER A 21 -10.33 19.52 -30.18
C SER A 21 -9.89 18.12 -29.73
N TRP A 22 -8.68 17.70 -30.08
CA TRP A 22 -8.12 16.42 -29.65
C TRP A 22 -7.76 16.48 -28.16
N VAL A 23 -7.06 17.52 -27.71
CA VAL A 23 -6.72 17.73 -26.28
C VAL A 23 -7.99 17.85 -25.43
N SER A 24 -9.01 18.57 -25.89
CA SER A 24 -10.29 18.73 -25.17
C SER A 24 -11.18 17.49 -25.21
N SER A 25 -10.90 16.52 -26.08
CA SER A 25 -11.61 15.24 -26.13
C SER A 25 -10.87 14.12 -25.40
N LEU A 26 -9.65 14.39 -24.90
CA LEU A 26 -9.04 13.51 -23.91
C LEU A 26 -9.92 13.52 -22.66
N PRO A 27 -10.23 12.34 -22.08
CA PRO A 27 -10.90 12.30 -20.79
C PRO A 27 -10.06 13.09 -19.79
N GLU A 28 -10.71 13.95 -18.99
CA GLU A 28 -10.07 14.48 -17.80
C GLU A 28 -9.56 13.27 -17.01
N VAL A 29 -8.23 13.20 -16.83
CA VAL A 29 -7.66 12.31 -15.84
C VAL A 29 -8.07 12.91 -14.51
N SER A 30 -9.29 12.61 -14.06
CA SER A 30 -9.68 12.94 -12.71
C SER A 30 -8.62 12.30 -11.82
N PRO A 31 -7.83 13.08 -11.06
CA PRO A 31 -7.08 12.48 -9.97
C PRO A 31 -8.09 11.68 -9.17
N LEU A 32 -7.76 10.44 -8.82
CA LEU A 32 -8.61 9.64 -7.96
C LEU A 32 -8.96 10.50 -6.74
N SER A 33 -10.19 11.01 -6.71
CA SER A 33 -10.61 11.95 -5.69
C SER A 33 -10.84 11.17 -4.42
N ASP A 34 -10.36 11.69 -3.30
CA ASP A 34 -10.62 11.11 -1.99
C ASP A 34 -12.14 10.88 -1.85
N PRO A 35 -12.58 9.65 -1.52
CA PRO A 35 -14.01 9.35 -1.32
C PRO A 35 -14.63 10.09 -0.13
N ASP A 36 -13.84 10.83 0.64
CA ASP A 36 -14.25 11.59 1.83
C ASP A 36 -14.98 10.69 2.84
N VAL A 37 -14.32 9.58 3.19
CA VAL A 37 -14.87 8.62 4.16
C VAL A 37 -15.01 9.28 5.52
N GLU A 38 -16.19 9.14 6.12
CA GLU A 38 -16.44 9.61 7.48
C GLU A 38 -15.45 8.95 8.46
N VAL A 39 -14.71 9.77 9.21
CA VAL A 39 -13.70 9.32 10.16
C VAL A 39 -14.36 8.81 11.44
N THR A 40 -14.68 7.51 11.45
CA THR A 40 -15.20 6.80 12.62
C THR A 40 -14.34 5.57 12.92
N SER A 41 -14.39 5.09 14.17
CA SER A 41 -13.66 3.87 14.56
C SER A 41 -14.20 2.65 13.81
N LYS A 42 -15.50 2.62 13.53
CA LYS A 42 -16.14 1.58 12.73
C LYS A 42 -15.61 1.56 11.29
N ASN A 43 -15.59 2.70 10.60
CA ASN A 43 -15.08 2.75 9.22
C ASN A 43 -13.59 2.42 9.17
N GLY A 44 -12.81 2.89 10.15
CA GLY A 44 -11.40 2.52 10.28
C GLY A 44 -11.18 1.03 10.53
N GLU A 45 -12.04 0.39 11.32
CA GLU A 45 -12.04 -1.06 11.54
C GLU A 45 -12.33 -1.81 10.24
N GLU A 46 -13.38 -1.43 9.52
CA GLU A 46 -13.76 -2.02 8.24
C GLU A 46 -12.63 -1.92 7.22
N LEU A 47 -11.92 -0.79 7.18
CA LEU A 47 -10.73 -0.60 6.34
C LEU A 47 -9.56 -1.50 6.77
N PHE A 48 -9.27 -1.59 8.07
CA PHE A 48 -8.19 -2.43 8.61
C PHE A 48 -8.38 -3.91 8.25
N TRP A 49 -9.59 -4.42 8.47
CA TRP A 49 -9.97 -5.81 8.21
C TRP A 49 -10.41 -6.07 6.76
N GLY A 50 -10.54 -5.03 5.95
CA GLY A 50 -10.99 -5.09 4.57
C GLY A 50 -9.91 -4.62 3.59
N ARG A 51 -10.23 -3.59 2.79
CA ARG A 51 -9.40 -3.19 1.65
C ARG A 51 -8.04 -2.59 2.02
N GLY A 52 -7.87 -2.12 3.25
CA GLY A 52 -6.56 -1.66 3.75
C GLY A 52 -5.58 -2.80 3.99
N ARG A 53 -6.05 -4.06 4.01
CA ARG A 53 -5.23 -5.28 4.12
C ARG A 53 -4.28 -5.31 5.33
N CYS A 54 -4.45 -4.44 6.31
CA CYS A 54 -3.62 -4.40 7.51
C CYS A 54 -3.60 -5.75 8.23
N HIS A 55 -4.76 -6.42 8.28
CA HIS A 55 -4.94 -7.74 8.88
C HIS A 55 -4.13 -8.88 8.25
N VAL A 56 -3.61 -8.70 7.03
CA VAL A 56 -2.76 -9.69 6.36
C VAL A 56 -1.40 -9.81 7.08
N CYS A 57 -0.95 -8.72 7.70
CA CYS A 57 0.32 -8.68 8.43
C CYS A 57 0.14 -8.53 9.94
N HIS A 58 -0.87 -7.77 10.36
CA HIS A 58 -1.11 -7.43 11.76
C HIS A 58 -2.34 -8.14 12.31
N ARG A 59 -2.19 -8.75 13.48
CA ARG A 59 -3.31 -9.17 14.32
C ARG A 59 -3.53 -8.18 15.47
N ILE A 60 -4.70 -8.23 16.11
CA ILE A 60 -5.04 -7.38 17.26
C ILE A 60 -5.43 -8.27 18.43
N GLY A 61 -4.53 -8.41 19.41
CA GLY A 61 -4.68 -9.34 20.51
C GLY A 61 -4.78 -10.76 19.97
N GLU A 62 -5.90 -11.43 20.25
CA GLU A 62 -6.20 -12.78 19.75
C GLU A 62 -6.97 -12.77 18.42
N ARG A 63 -7.41 -11.60 17.92
CA ARG A 63 -8.13 -11.51 16.63
C ARG A 63 -7.16 -11.47 15.47
N GLY A 64 -7.33 -12.41 14.54
CA GLY A 64 -6.48 -12.59 13.36
C GLY A 64 -5.29 -13.51 13.64
N TYR A 65 -4.69 -14.04 12.58
CA TYR A 65 -3.63 -15.05 12.66
C TYR A 65 -2.28 -14.58 12.12
N ALA A 66 -2.21 -13.34 11.62
CA ALA A 66 -1.01 -12.83 10.96
C ALA A 66 0.18 -12.70 11.92
N LEU A 67 1.36 -13.10 11.43
CA LEU A 67 2.63 -13.11 12.18
C LEU A 67 3.71 -12.23 11.55
N ARG A 68 3.42 -11.58 10.42
CA ARG A 68 4.41 -10.79 9.66
C ARG A 68 4.71 -9.43 10.26
N GLY A 69 3.72 -8.84 10.92
CA GLY A 69 3.85 -7.57 11.62
C GLY A 69 3.66 -7.76 13.13
N PRO A 70 4.06 -6.76 13.93
CA PRO A 70 3.78 -6.73 15.37
C PRO A 70 2.29 -6.82 15.64
N ASN A 71 1.92 -7.59 16.66
CA ASN A 71 0.56 -7.61 17.19
C ASN A 71 0.23 -6.24 17.79
N LEU A 72 -0.90 -5.68 17.37
CA LEU A 72 -1.35 -4.33 17.73
C LEU A 72 -2.24 -4.31 19.00
N GLY A 73 -2.63 -5.47 19.52
CA GLY A 73 -3.25 -5.60 20.84
C GLY A 73 -2.22 -5.89 21.93
N ASP A 74 -2.72 -6.10 23.15
CA ASP A 74 -1.90 -6.60 24.26
C ASP A 74 -1.34 -7.98 23.91
N SER A 75 -0.02 -8.12 23.96
CA SER A 75 0.67 -9.33 23.53
C SER A 75 2.13 -9.35 23.98
N LYS A 76 2.88 -10.37 23.55
CA LYS A 76 4.34 -10.41 23.70
C LYS A 76 5.08 -9.25 23.03
N ASP A 77 4.46 -8.59 22.05
CA ASP A 77 5.06 -7.46 21.32
C ASP A 77 4.90 -6.14 22.09
N GLY A 78 4.18 -6.16 23.22
CA GLY A 78 3.97 -5.05 24.15
C GLY A 78 2.50 -4.78 24.45
N ALA A 79 2.24 -3.66 25.13
CA ALA A 79 0.89 -3.16 25.38
C ALA A 79 0.16 -2.82 24.06
N ILE A 80 -1.16 -2.71 24.12
CA ILE A 80 -2.03 -2.29 23.01
C ILE A 80 -1.52 -1.02 22.31
N ILE A 81 -1.75 -0.94 21.00
CA ILE A 81 -1.06 0.01 20.11
C ILE A 81 -1.19 1.49 20.50
N PRO A 82 -2.31 2.03 21.05
CA PRO A 82 -2.34 3.42 21.51
C PRO A 82 -1.27 3.72 22.56
N LEU A 83 -1.12 2.85 23.56
CA LEU A 83 -0.15 3.02 24.64
C LEU A 83 1.28 2.84 24.12
N ARG A 84 1.48 1.83 23.27
CA ARG A 84 2.79 1.54 22.65
C ARG A 84 3.23 2.68 21.73
N ALA A 85 2.30 3.28 20.99
CA ALA A 85 2.57 4.41 20.10
C ALA A 85 3.06 5.63 20.87
N GLN A 86 2.46 5.94 22.03
CA GLN A 86 2.93 7.03 22.90
C GLN A 86 4.36 6.79 23.38
N GLN A 87 4.67 5.57 23.83
CA GLN A 87 6.02 5.22 24.26
C GLN A 87 7.04 5.33 23.13
N ARG A 88 6.68 4.88 21.92
CA ARG A 88 7.54 4.97 20.74
C ARG A 88 7.75 6.40 20.27
N ALA A 89 6.71 7.23 20.30
CA ALA A 89 6.83 8.65 19.99
C ALA A 89 7.88 9.34 20.88
N LEU A 90 7.84 9.08 22.20
CA LEU A 90 8.84 9.61 23.13
C LEU A 90 10.27 9.12 22.81
N GLN A 91 10.43 7.83 22.48
CA GLN A 91 11.73 7.26 22.14
C GLN A 91 12.32 7.83 20.83
N LEU A 92 11.45 8.19 19.89
CA LEU A 92 11.82 8.70 18.56
C LEU A 92 11.86 10.23 18.50
N GLY A 93 11.52 10.93 19.59
CA GLY A 93 11.45 12.39 19.62
C GLY A 93 10.30 12.98 18.79
N LEU A 94 9.23 12.21 18.58
CA LEU A 94 8.00 12.67 17.92
C LEU A 94 7.09 13.40 18.91
N THR A 95 6.14 14.21 18.43
CA THR A 95 5.32 15.05 19.31
C THR A 95 4.27 14.26 20.10
N GLY A 96 3.89 13.08 19.61
CA GLY A 96 2.99 12.17 20.30
C GLY A 96 2.71 10.89 19.53
N GLY A 97 1.93 9.99 20.14
CA GLY A 97 1.60 8.69 19.58
C GLY A 97 0.85 8.76 18.26
N THR A 98 0.08 9.83 18.00
CA THR A 98 -0.56 10.04 16.70
C THR A 98 0.48 10.19 15.59
N ASP A 99 1.53 10.99 15.81
CA ASP A 99 2.62 11.17 14.83
C ASP A 99 3.35 9.86 14.55
N TYR A 100 3.54 9.04 15.58
CA TYR A 100 4.12 7.71 15.41
C TYR A 100 3.24 6.83 14.50
N LEU A 101 1.92 6.80 14.74
CA LEU A 101 0.99 6.05 13.88
C LEU A 101 0.97 6.57 12.44
N ILE A 102 0.99 7.90 12.26
CA ILE A 102 1.10 8.53 10.94
C ILE A 102 2.40 8.06 10.26
N GLN A 103 3.55 8.17 10.95
CA GLN A 103 4.85 7.74 10.43
C GLN A 103 4.86 6.26 10.04
N CYS A 104 4.27 5.36 10.84
CA CYS A 104 4.20 3.93 10.52
C CYS A 104 3.47 3.67 9.20
N VAL A 105 2.46 4.48 8.86
CA VAL A 105 1.63 4.27 7.67
C VAL A 105 2.24 4.91 6.42
N ILE A 106 2.89 6.07 6.58
CA ILE A 106 3.44 6.83 5.45
C ILE A 106 4.92 6.53 5.17
N GLN A 107 5.67 6.15 6.19
CA GLN A 107 7.10 5.86 6.12
C GLN A 107 7.43 4.67 7.04
N PRO A 108 6.86 3.48 6.77
CA PRO A 108 7.00 2.31 7.64
C PRO A 108 8.45 1.92 7.96
N GLY A 109 9.39 2.17 7.04
CA GLY A 109 10.81 1.90 7.25
C GLY A 109 11.54 2.89 8.16
N ALA A 110 10.91 3.99 8.59
CA ALA A 110 11.52 4.94 9.52
C ALA A 110 11.77 4.32 10.90
N PHE A 111 10.91 3.40 11.31
CA PHE A 111 11.07 2.64 12.53
C PHE A 111 10.52 1.22 12.35
N VAL A 112 11.41 0.23 12.30
CA VAL A 112 11.05 -1.19 12.25
C VAL A 112 11.13 -1.76 13.66
N VAL A 113 10.04 -2.37 14.13
CA VAL A 113 10.00 -2.99 15.45
C VAL A 113 11.02 -4.14 15.51
N PRO A 114 11.88 -4.21 16.56
CA PRO A 114 12.85 -5.30 16.69
C PRO A 114 12.19 -6.68 16.59
N GLY A 115 12.81 -7.58 15.82
CA GLY A 115 12.27 -8.92 15.55
C GLY A 115 11.36 -9.00 14.31
N TYR A 116 11.08 -7.88 13.64
CA TYR A 116 10.34 -7.81 12.39
C TYR A 116 11.21 -7.31 11.24
N SER A 117 10.86 -7.72 10.02
CA SER A 117 11.51 -7.25 8.79
C SER A 117 10.89 -5.93 8.32
N ASN A 118 11.64 -5.15 7.53
CA ASN A 118 11.15 -3.93 6.88
C ASN A 118 10.19 -4.26 5.73
N GLU A 119 8.98 -4.70 6.08
CA GLU A 119 8.03 -5.31 5.14
C GLU A 119 6.65 -4.62 5.16
N MET A 120 6.44 -3.54 5.90
CA MET A 120 5.17 -2.83 5.81
C MET A 120 5.19 -1.92 4.56
N PRO A 121 4.20 -2.01 3.64
CA PRO A 121 4.13 -1.13 2.48
C PRO A 121 3.67 0.28 2.86
N GLU A 122 4.05 1.27 2.07
CA GLU A 122 3.43 2.60 2.09
C GLU A 122 1.98 2.47 1.58
N VAL A 123 1.00 2.51 2.48
CA VAL A 123 -0.39 2.08 2.16
C VAL A 123 -1.11 2.99 1.16
N TYR A 124 -0.63 4.21 0.98
CA TYR A 124 -1.16 5.18 0.03
C TYR A 124 -0.68 4.95 -1.40
N LYS A 125 0.31 4.06 -1.60
CA LYS A 125 0.78 3.62 -2.91
C LYS A 125 0.08 2.32 -3.32
N ALA A 126 0.13 2.04 -4.62
CA ALA A 126 -0.29 0.74 -5.14
C ALA A 126 0.48 -0.41 -4.45
N PRO A 127 -0.16 -1.56 -4.20
CA PRO A 127 -1.52 -1.93 -4.63
C PRO A 127 -2.64 -1.60 -3.62
N ILE A 128 -2.33 -1.09 -2.42
CA ILE A 128 -3.34 -0.85 -1.39
C ILE A 128 -4.10 0.46 -1.68
N SER A 129 -3.37 1.53 -2.02
CA SER A 129 -3.92 2.82 -2.44
C SER A 129 -5.03 3.37 -1.52
N LEU A 130 -4.78 3.43 -0.21
CA LEU A 130 -5.68 4.13 0.73
C LEU A 130 -5.61 5.64 0.49
N PHE A 131 -6.76 6.32 0.45
CA PHE A 131 -6.87 7.77 0.39
C PHE A 131 -6.63 8.43 1.77
N PRO A 132 -6.35 9.75 1.82
CA PRO A 132 -6.13 10.47 3.08
C PRO A 132 -7.25 10.29 4.13
N SER A 133 -8.53 10.41 3.76
CA SER A 133 -9.65 10.20 4.70
C SER A 133 -9.67 8.79 5.31
N GLU A 134 -9.27 7.81 4.52
CA GLU A 134 -9.29 6.38 4.88
C GLU A 134 -8.11 6.03 5.78
N ILE A 135 -6.93 6.60 5.49
CA ILE A 135 -5.77 6.53 6.38
C ILE A 135 -6.12 7.15 7.74
N THR A 136 -6.77 8.31 7.72
CA THR A 136 -7.24 9.00 8.93
C THR A 136 -8.21 8.12 9.72
N ALA A 137 -9.18 7.48 9.05
CA ALA A 137 -10.12 6.54 9.67
C ALA A 137 -9.40 5.34 10.31
N VAL A 138 -8.43 4.72 9.62
CA VAL A 138 -7.65 3.61 10.18
C VAL A 138 -6.85 4.05 11.41
N ILE A 139 -6.17 5.19 11.36
CA ILE A 139 -5.42 5.73 12.51
C ILE A 139 -6.37 6.01 13.68
N TYR A 140 -7.55 6.57 13.40
CA TYR A 140 -8.58 6.81 14.40
C TYR A 140 -9.08 5.52 15.06
N TYR A 141 -9.34 4.47 14.27
CA TYR A 141 -9.65 3.15 14.79
C TYR A 141 -8.54 2.62 15.70
N LEU A 142 -7.28 2.65 15.25
CA LEU A 142 -6.15 2.17 16.05
C LEU A 142 -6.04 2.92 17.38
N LYS A 143 -6.24 4.24 17.39
CA LYS A 143 -6.25 5.07 18.60
C LYS A 143 -7.37 4.69 19.57
N SER A 144 -8.53 4.29 19.07
CA SER A 144 -9.69 3.91 19.90
C SER A 144 -9.56 2.55 20.60
N LEU A 145 -8.53 1.76 20.28
CA LEU A 145 -8.39 0.37 20.76
C LEU A 145 -8.17 0.24 22.27
N ASP A 146 -7.70 1.28 22.95
CA ASP A 146 -7.57 1.30 24.42
C ASP A 146 -8.88 1.67 25.14
N GLY A 147 -9.97 1.84 24.40
CA GLY A 147 -11.28 2.22 24.92
C GLY A 147 -11.44 3.73 25.15
N HIS A 148 -10.41 4.54 24.84
CA HIS A 148 -10.49 5.99 24.93
C HIS A 148 -10.69 6.62 23.54
N THR A 149 -11.77 7.36 23.38
CA THR A 149 -12.02 8.12 22.16
C THR A 149 -11.10 9.35 22.14
N SER A 150 -10.01 9.28 21.39
CA SER A 150 -9.24 10.48 21.03
C SER A 150 -10.08 11.38 20.13
N SER A 151 -9.83 12.68 20.13
CA SER A 151 -10.49 13.60 19.19
C SER A 151 -9.88 13.47 17.79
N VAL A 152 -10.73 13.35 16.76
CA VAL A 152 -10.34 13.32 15.32
C VAL A 152 -9.39 14.46 14.91
N PRO A 153 -9.54 15.72 15.40
CA PRO A 153 -8.72 16.86 14.97
C PRO A 153 -7.21 16.70 15.14
N ASP A 154 -6.73 15.74 15.93
CA ASP A 154 -5.29 15.56 16.21
C ASP A 154 -4.54 14.79 15.10
N ILE A 155 -5.23 14.35 14.04
CA ILE A 155 -4.62 13.58 12.94
C ILE A 155 -4.31 14.52 11.77
N HIS A 156 -3.06 14.98 11.69
CA HIS A 156 -2.58 15.84 10.61
C HIS A 156 -1.66 15.08 9.67
N LEU A 157 -2.21 14.63 8.53
CA LEU A 157 -1.41 13.98 7.51
C LEU A 157 -0.44 14.98 6.84
N PRO A 158 0.81 14.58 6.57
CA PRO A 158 1.81 15.50 6.04
C PRO A 158 1.58 15.79 4.55
N LEU A 159 2.01 16.98 4.11
CA LEU A 159 1.88 17.44 2.73
C LEU A 159 2.51 16.50 1.71
N GLN A 160 3.58 15.79 2.09
CA GLN A 160 4.22 14.78 1.25
C GLN A 160 3.23 13.69 0.80
N LEU A 161 2.33 13.27 1.69
CA LEU A 161 1.30 12.30 1.35
C LEU A 161 0.32 12.91 0.34
N MET A 162 -0.12 14.15 0.55
CA MET A 162 -1.03 14.83 -0.38
C MET A 162 -0.42 14.99 -1.78
N SER A 163 0.87 15.37 -1.86
CA SER A 163 1.60 15.50 -3.12
C SER A 163 1.75 14.18 -3.90
N ALA A 164 1.68 13.03 -3.21
CA ALA A 164 1.73 11.72 -3.86
C ALA A 164 0.45 11.40 -4.66
N PHE A 165 -0.69 11.98 -4.28
CA PHE A 165 -1.97 11.85 -5.02
C PHE A 165 -2.08 12.82 -6.20
N GLU A 166 -1.29 13.90 -6.20
CA GLU A 166 -1.22 14.87 -7.29
C GLU A 166 -0.20 14.48 -8.37
N SER A 167 0.68 13.52 -8.06
CA SER A 167 1.74 13.08 -8.97
C SER A 167 1.21 12.11 -10.03
N PRO A 168 1.55 12.28 -11.31
CA PRO A 168 1.12 11.35 -12.36
C PRO A 168 1.64 9.94 -12.06
N ALA A 169 0.78 8.94 -12.28
CA ALA A 169 1.11 7.54 -12.07
C ALA A 169 2.43 7.20 -12.80
N GLN A 170 3.39 6.65 -12.05
CA GLN A 170 4.62 6.14 -12.64
C GLN A 170 4.26 5.02 -13.63
N PRO A 171 5.00 4.88 -14.76
CA PRO A 171 4.73 3.80 -15.70
C PRO A 171 4.85 2.46 -14.97
N GLU A 172 3.80 1.65 -15.05
CA GLU A 172 3.75 0.37 -14.35
C GLU A 172 4.91 -0.53 -14.79
N PHE A 173 5.56 -1.16 -13.81
CA PHE A 173 6.54 -2.21 -14.07
C PHE A 173 5.83 -3.40 -14.71
N ARG A 174 6.08 -3.60 -16.01
CA ARG A 174 5.51 -4.71 -16.77
C ARG A 174 6.35 -5.97 -16.58
N VAL A 175 5.78 -6.95 -15.90
CA VAL A 175 6.31 -8.32 -15.88
C VAL A 175 6.19 -8.90 -17.29
N ARG A 176 7.29 -9.44 -17.82
CA ARG A 176 7.29 -10.27 -19.03
C ARG A 176 7.51 -11.70 -18.60
N GLY A 177 6.60 -12.60 -18.96
CA GLY A 177 6.68 -14.00 -18.61
C GLY A 177 5.38 -14.74 -18.94
N ASP A 178 5.45 -16.06 -18.94
CA ASP A 178 4.31 -16.95 -19.11
C ASP A 178 3.85 -17.45 -17.74
N VAL A 179 2.54 -17.34 -17.47
CA VAL A 179 1.95 -17.68 -16.16
C VAL A 179 2.07 -19.19 -15.88
N ALA A 180 1.87 -20.04 -16.89
CA ALA A 180 1.96 -21.49 -16.73
C ALA A 180 3.39 -21.90 -16.37
N THR A 181 4.38 -21.35 -17.08
CA THR A 181 5.80 -21.56 -16.80
C THR A 181 6.19 -21.08 -15.40
N GLY A 182 5.69 -19.91 -14.98
CA GLY A 182 5.93 -19.39 -13.63
C GLY A 182 5.33 -20.28 -12.54
N ARG A 183 4.12 -20.81 -12.77
CA ARG A 183 3.46 -21.76 -11.86
C ARG A 183 4.25 -23.07 -11.77
N ASP A 184 4.68 -23.61 -12.90
CA ASP A 184 5.45 -24.86 -12.93
C ASP A 184 6.78 -24.68 -12.18
N LEU A 185 7.50 -23.57 -12.37
CA LEU A 185 8.69 -23.24 -11.60
C LEU A 185 8.43 -23.09 -10.09
N PHE A 186 7.27 -22.54 -9.71
CA PHE A 186 6.91 -22.35 -8.31
C PHE A 186 6.68 -23.70 -7.61
N PHE A 187 5.95 -24.62 -8.25
CA PHE A 187 5.53 -25.89 -7.64
C PHE A 187 6.45 -27.08 -7.95
N ASP A 188 7.37 -26.96 -8.92
CA ASP A 188 8.38 -27.98 -9.18
C ASP A 188 9.42 -28.04 -8.06
N SER A 189 9.15 -28.90 -7.08
CA SER A 189 10.04 -29.15 -5.94
C SER A 189 11.42 -29.71 -6.30
N ALA A 190 11.60 -30.25 -7.51
CA ALA A 190 12.89 -30.73 -8.01
C ALA A 190 13.57 -29.71 -8.95
N GLY A 191 12.88 -28.62 -9.27
CA GLY A 191 13.32 -27.59 -10.19
C GLY A 191 14.29 -26.58 -9.55
N PRO A 192 14.83 -25.66 -10.37
CA PRO A 192 15.83 -24.69 -9.91
C PRO A 192 15.28 -23.59 -8.99
N ALA A 193 13.95 -23.38 -8.96
CA ALA A 193 13.31 -22.37 -8.11
C ALA A 193 12.67 -23.00 -6.86
N ALA A 194 11.90 -24.09 -7.03
CA ALA A 194 11.30 -24.88 -5.94
C ALA A 194 10.66 -24.03 -4.83
N CYS A 195 9.98 -22.93 -5.20
CA CYS A 195 9.44 -21.94 -4.26
C CYS A 195 8.47 -22.58 -3.25
N ALA A 196 7.65 -23.52 -3.71
CA ALA A 196 6.69 -24.28 -2.90
C ALA A 196 7.34 -25.29 -1.94
N SER A 197 8.67 -25.45 -1.95
CA SER A 197 9.35 -26.18 -0.89
C SER A 197 9.33 -25.40 0.43
N CYS A 198 9.21 -24.07 0.37
CA CYS A 198 9.15 -23.19 1.54
C CYS A 198 7.89 -22.33 1.63
N HIS A 199 7.29 -21.91 0.52
CA HIS A 199 6.23 -20.89 0.52
C HIS A 199 4.87 -21.44 0.10
N VAL A 200 3.82 -21.02 0.84
CA VAL A 200 2.42 -21.25 0.45
C VAL A 200 2.05 -20.43 -0.77
N GLY A 201 1.51 -21.10 -1.78
CA GLY A 201 0.94 -20.51 -2.98
C GLY A 201 -0.33 -21.24 -3.40
N LEU A 202 -1.06 -20.65 -4.34
CA LEU A 202 -2.29 -21.24 -4.90
C LEU A 202 -1.93 -22.06 -6.14
N ASP A 203 -2.43 -23.29 -6.23
CA ASP A 203 -2.27 -24.13 -7.42
C ASP A 203 -3.21 -23.68 -8.56
N ALA A 204 -3.34 -24.52 -9.60
CA ALA A 204 -4.18 -24.22 -10.76
C ALA A 204 -5.67 -24.15 -10.43
N GLU A 205 -6.08 -24.89 -9.40
CA GLU A 205 -7.45 -25.01 -8.90
C GLU A 205 -7.78 -23.93 -7.86
N GLY A 206 -6.75 -23.19 -7.39
CA GLY A 206 -6.87 -22.15 -6.38
C GLY A 206 -6.72 -22.68 -4.96
N ASP A 207 -6.25 -23.91 -4.77
CA ASP A 207 -6.01 -24.52 -3.47
C ASP A 207 -4.62 -24.17 -2.94
N PRO A 208 -4.47 -23.83 -1.64
CA PRO A 208 -3.18 -23.57 -1.04
C PRO A 208 -2.34 -24.85 -0.95
N ARG A 209 -1.12 -24.84 -1.49
CA ARG A 209 -0.15 -25.94 -1.40
C ARG A 209 1.21 -25.46 -0.91
N SER A 210 2.00 -26.37 -0.30
CA SER A 210 3.43 -26.28 0.13
C SER A 210 3.66 -26.51 1.64
N SER A 211 4.90 -26.27 2.09
CA SER A 211 5.27 -26.08 3.50
C SER A 211 5.06 -24.61 3.96
N ALA A 212 4.74 -24.42 5.25
CA ALA A 212 4.60 -23.11 5.88
C ALA A 212 5.91 -22.61 6.53
N ILE A 213 7.06 -22.95 5.95
CA ILE A 213 8.39 -22.54 6.46
C ILE A 213 8.61 -21.06 6.18
N GLY A 214 8.40 -20.68 4.93
CA GLY A 214 8.43 -19.30 4.44
C GLY A 214 7.06 -18.63 4.54
N PRO A 215 7.02 -17.30 4.38
CA PRO A 215 5.77 -16.55 4.43
C PRO A 215 4.76 -17.00 3.35
N ASP A 216 3.47 -17.04 3.71
CA ASP A 216 2.34 -17.37 2.82
C ASP A 216 2.12 -16.34 1.69
N LEU A 217 2.34 -16.73 0.44
CA LEU A 217 2.29 -15.84 -0.72
C LEU A 217 0.91 -15.78 -1.40
N THR A 218 -0.12 -16.48 -0.90
CA THR A 218 -1.45 -16.56 -1.55
C THR A 218 -2.12 -15.21 -1.78
N SER A 219 -1.80 -14.21 -0.95
CA SER A 219 -2.34 -12.85 -1.03
C SER A 219 -1.29 -11.78 -1.35
N VAL A 220 -0.07 -12.17 -1.73
CA VAL A 220 1.06 -11.22 -1.81
C VAL A 220 0.85 -10.12 -2.86
N ALA A 221 0.21 -10.43 -3.99
CA ALA A 221 -0.07 -9.45 -5.04
C ALA A 221 -1.12 -8.39 -4.62
N ALA A 222 -1.91 -8.66 -3.58
CA ALA A 222 -2.86 -7.68 -3.05
C ALA A 222 -2.19 -6.63 -2.14
N ILE A 223 -0.95 -6.88 -1.69
CA ILE A 223 -0.22 -6.01 -0.77
C ILE A 223 1.13 -5.53 -1.31
N ARG A 224 1.64 -6.15 -2.38
CA ARG A 224 2.92 -5.82 -3.03
C ARG A 224 2.78 -5.58 -4.53
N THR A 225 3.59 -4.66 -5.04
CA THR A 225 3.67 -4.40 -6.48
C THR A 225 4.45 -5.52 -7.20
N ALA A 226 4.23 -5.66 -8.50
CA ALA A 226 5.01 -6.59 -9.31
C ALA A 226 6.53 -6.29 -9.29
N ARG A 227 6.90 -5.00 -9.18
CA ARG A 227 8.31 -4.60 -9.03
C ARG A 227 8.90 -5.11 -7.73
N TYR A 228 8.17 -4.96 -6.62
CA TYR A 228 8.58 -5.47 -5.32
C TYR A 228 8.83 -6.98 -5.36
N LEU A 229 7.90 -7.74 -5.96
CA LEU A 229 8.03 -9.19 -6.08
C LEU A 229 9.26 -9.58 -6.91
N TYR A 230 9.48 -8.89 -8.03
CA TYR A 230 10.68 -9.10 -8.85
C TYR A 230 11.95 -8.87 -8.04
N ASP A 231 12.05 -7.74 -7.36
CA ASP A 231 13.22 -7.36 -6.57
C ASP A 231 13.50 -8.36 -5.45
N LYS A 232 12.45 -8.85 -4.77
CA LYS A 232 12.59 -9.89 -3.73
C LYS A 232 12.95 -11.27 -4.26
N ILE A 233 12.54 -11.63 -5.49
CA ILE A 233 12.95 -12.90 -6.10
C ILE A 233 14.43 -12.86 -6.50
N VAL A 234 14.89 -11.75 -7.09
CA VAL A 234 16.28 -11.64 -7.58
C VAL A 234 17.27 -11.23 -6.48
N ASN A 235 16.80 -10.57 -5.43
CA ASN A 235 17.60 -10.11 -4.29
C ASN A 235 16.77 -10.21 -2.98
N PRO A 236 16.64 -11.42 -2.40
CA PRO A 236 15.76 -11.66 -1.26
C PRO A 236 16.14 -10.89 0.01
N ASP A 237 17.43 -10.58 0.18
CA ASP A 237 17.96 -9.83 1.33
C ASP A 237 17.77 -8.30 1.19
N SER A 238 17.21 -7.85 0.07
CA SER A 238 16.95 -6.43 -0.17
C SER A 238 15.89 -5.88 0.79
N ASN A 239 16.20 -4.78 1.47
CA ASN A 239 15.27 -4.09 2.39
C ASN A 239 14.59 -2.86 1.77
N VAL A 240 14.70 -2.68 0.44
CA VAL A 240 13.97 -1.66 -0.34
C VAL A 240 12.63 -2.18 -0.83
#